data_AF-A0A3Q8V0Q4-F1
#
_entry.id   AF-A0A3Q8V0Q4-F1
#
_cell.length_a   1.000
_cell.length_b   1.000
_cell.length_c   1.000
_cell.angle_alpha   90.00
_cell.angle_beta   90.00
_cell.angle_gamma   90.00
#
_symmetry.space_group_name_H-M   'P 1'
#
loop_
_entity.id
_entity.type
_entity.pdbx_description
1 polymer ?
#
loop_
_entity_poly.entity_id
_entity_poly.type
_entity_poly.pdbx_seq_one_letter_code
_entity_poly.pdbx_strand_id
1 'polypeptide(L)'
;MNGHITDDSLREISLVVGPDWQAGRHEPRDPDEALVTPSLDEMAAAPGATQAQYRVTYDKVGRHGGRSGQPAPAPLTVWAIGSDGLAGHIAKDVRPYLASGGVEVHVDLELMQGTIFTGYRSGGTFAIEQLAVAEGRDAQ
;
A
#
# COMPACT_ATOMS: atom_id res chain seq x y z
N MET A 1 -8.35 37.35 -5.18
CA MET A 1 -9.40 36.79 -6.04
C MET A 1 -9.88 35.52 -5.36
N ASN A 2 -11.01 35.59 -4.65
CA ASN A 2 -11.56 34.48 -3.87
C ASN A 2 -12.51 33.67 -4.75
N GLY A 3 -12.10 32.48 -5.14
CA GLY A 3 -12.97 31.51 -5.81
C GLY A 3 -13.81 30.77 -4.77
N HIS A 4 -15.09 31.11 -4.70
CA HIS A 4 -16.09 30.31 -4.00
C HIS A 4 -16.38 29.06 -4.85
N ILE A 5 -16.00 27.87 -4.36
CA ILE A 5 -16.48 26.61 -4.95
C ILE A 5 -17.92 26.45 -4.46
N THR A 6 -18.88 26.59 -5.38
CA THR A 6 -20.30 26.31 -5.14
C THR A 6 -20.60 24.82 -5.29
N ASP A 7 -21.63 24.36 -4.58
CA ASP A 7 -22.07 22.95 -4.45
C ASP A 7 -22.27 22.22 -5.80
N ASP A 8 -22.61 22.95 -6.87
CA ASP A 8 -22.75 22.38 -8.22
C ASP A 8 -21.42 21.95 -8.85
N SER A 9 -20.30 22.61 -8.52
CA SER A 9 -18.98 22.21 -9.04
C SER A 9 -18.47 20.92 -8.39
N LEU A 10 -18.98 20.54 -7.21
CA LEU A 10 -18.69 19.25 -6.60
C LEU A 10 -19.46 18.12 -7.29
N ARG A 11 -20.63 18.39 -7.87
CA ARG A 11 -21.42 17.38 -8.60
C ARG A 11 -20.83 17.02 -9.95
N GLU A 12 -20.26 17.97 -10.70
CA GLU A 12 -19.59 17.65 -11.98
C GLU A 12 -18.28 16.87 -11.78
N ILE A 13 -17.50 17.16 -10.74
CA ILE A 13 -16.31 16.37 -10.40
C ILE A 13 -16.71 14.95 -9.97
N SER A 14 -17.86 14.81 -9.29
CA SER A 14 -18.42 13.51 -8.89
C SER A 14 -19.07 12.71 -10.04
N LEU A 15 -19.16 13.27 -11.26
CA LEU A 15 -19.71 12.58 -12.44
C LEU A 15 -18.63 12.13 -13.43
N VAL A 16 -17.46 12.78 -13.44
CA VAL A 16 -16.28 12.31 -14.21
C VAL A 16 -15.56 11.17 -13.48
N VAL A 17 -15.66 11.14 -12.15
CA VAL A 17 -15.25 10.01 -11.32
C VAL A 17 -16.52 9.32 -10.84
N GLY A 18 -16.99 8.32 -11.58
CA GLY A 18 -18.22 7.60 -11.27
C GLY A 18 -18.26 7.03 -9.83
N PRO A 19 -19.42 6.56 -9.35
CA PRO A 19 -19.63 6.01 -8.00
C PRO A 19 -18.85 4.71 -7.68
N ASP A 20 -17.81 4.40 -8.45
CA ASP A 20 -17.04 3.16 -8.41
C ASP A 20 -16.06 3.06 -7.24
N TRP A 21 -15.92 4.11 -6.42
CA TRP A 21 -15.15 4.06 -5.16
C TRP A 21 -15.80 3.17 -4.08
N GLN A 22 -17.00 2.64 -4.33
CA GLN A 22 -17.64 1.63 -3.48
C GLN A 22 -17.67 0.22 -4.10
N ALA A 23 -17.48 0.05 -5.41
CA ALA A 23 -17.72 -1.22 -6.10
C ALA A 23 -16.58 -2.26 -5.96
N GLY A 24 -15.33 -1.83 -5.68
CA GLY A 24 -14.16 -2.73 -5.61
C GLY A 24 -13.74 -3.20 -4.20
N ARG A 25 -14.55 -2.97 -3.15
CA ARG A 25 -14.08 -3.10 -1.74
C ARG A 25 -13.80 -4.53 -1.24
N HIS A 26 -14.00 -5.56 -2.06
CA HIS A 26 -13.87 -6.95 -1.60
C HIS A 26 -13.20 -7.90 -2.59
N GLU A 27 -12.74 -7.43 -3.75
CA GLU A 27 -12.04 -8.33 -4.66
C GLU A 27 -10.61 -8.53 -4.15
N PRO A 28 -10.24 -9.78 -3.80
CA PRO A 28 -8.86 -10.09 -3.48
C PRO A 28 -7.99 -9.70 -4.66
N ARG A 29 -6.87 -9.01 -4.40
CA ARG A 29 -5.86 -8.69 -5.42
C ARG A 29 -5.49 -9.97 -6.18
N ASP A 30 -5.44 -9.89 -7.51
CA ASP A 30 -4.91 -10.98 -8.31
C ASP A 30 -3.44 -11.20 -7.91
N PRO A 31 -3.05 -12.41 -7.47
CA PRO A 31 -1.68 -12.69 -7.05
C PRO A 31 -0.63 -12.36 -8.13
N ASP A 32 -1.01 -12.37 -9.41
CA ASP A 32 -0.13 -12.10 -10.55
C ASP A 32 -0.01 -10.60 -10.89
N GLU A 33 -0.84 -9.75 -10.28
CA GLU A 33 -0.76 -8.30 -10.43
C GLU A 33 0.35 -7.76 -9.50
N ALA A 34 1.59 -7.89 -9.97
CA ALA A 34 2.75 -7.28 -9.34
C ALA A 34 2.70 -5.75 -9.56
N LEU A 35 2.89 -4.97 -8.50
CA LEU A 35 3.12 -3.53 -8.64
C LEU A 35 4.59 -3.35 -9.05
N VAL A 36 4.83 -3.36 -10.37
CA VAL A 36 6.17 -3.51 -10.96
C VAL A 36 7.04 -2.24 -10.85
N THR A 37 6.47 -1.08 -10.54
CA THR A 37 7.23 0.18 -10.58
C THR A 37 7.03 1.00 -9.30
N PRO A 38 8.12 1.48 -8.66
CA PRO A 38 7.97 2.45 -7.57
C PRO A 38 7.30 3.72 -8.09
N SER A 39 6.56 4.39 -7.22
CA SER A 39 5.81 5.58 -7.62
C SER A 39 6.74 6.76 -7.96
N LEU A 40 6.30 7.64 -8.87
CA LEU A 40 7.07 8.84 -9.24
C LEU A 40 7.37 9.73 -8.02
N ASP A 41 6.45 9.79 -7.06
CA ASP A 41 6.62 10.55 -5.81
C ASP A 41 7.76 9.98 -4.96
N GLU A 42 7.93 8.65 -4.91
CA GLU A 42 9.04 8.00 -4.20
C GLU A 42 10.39 8.27 -4.90
N MET A 43 10.41 8.20 -6.23
CA MET A 43 11.63 8.53 -7.00
C MET A 43 12.02 10.01 -6.85
N ALA A 44 11.03 10.91 -6.78
CA ALA A 44 11.27 12.33 -6.57
C ALA A 44 11.74 12.65 -5.14
N ALA A 45 11.27 11.89 -4.13
CA ALA A 45 11.68 12.06 -2.74
C ALA A 45 13.13 11.60 -2.48
N ALA A 46 13.64 10.65 -3.26
CA ALA A 46 14.97 10.07 -3.07
C ALA A 46 15.70 9.82 -4.41
N PRO A 47 16.13 10.88 -5.12
CA PRO A 47 16.86 10.75 -6.38
C PRO A 47 18.20 10.03 -6.16
N GLY A 48 18.48 9.00 -6.98
CA GLY A 48 19.70 8.19 -6.90
C GLY A 48 19.68 7.08 -5.82
N ALA A 49 18.60 6.96 -5.05
CA ALA A 49 18.50 5.94 -4.01
C ALA A 49 18.35 4.53 -4.60
N THR A 50 18.96 3.56 -3.92
CA THR A 50 18.84 2.14 -4.23
C THR A 50 17.39 1.68 -4.10
N GLN A 51 16.85 1.12 -5.17
CA GLN A 51 15.52 0.51 -5.18
C GLN A 51 15.65 -0.98 -4.89
N ALA A 52 14.73 -1.54 -4.12
CA ALA A 52 14.69 -2.97 -3.88
C ALA A 52 13.29 -3.52 -4.13
N GLN A 53 13.25 -4.72 -4.71
CA GLN A 53 12.04 -5.49 -4.87
C GLN A 53 11.82 -6.31 -3.62
N TYR A 54 10.66 -6.15 -3.01
CA TYR A 54 10.26 -6.89 -1.82
C TYR A 54 9.04 -7.74 -2.12
N ARG A 55 9.01 -8.92 -1.49
CA ARG A 55 7.83 -9.75 -1.34
C ARG A 55 7.39 -9.70 0.11
N VAL A 56 6.16 -9.26 0.33
CA VAL A 56 5.53 -9.14 1.63
C VAL A 56 4.51 -10.26 1.76
N THR A 57 4.70 -11.12 2.77
CA THR A 57 3.78 -12.24 3.05
C THR A 57 3.03 -11.95 4.35
N TYR A 58 1.71 -11.89 4.26
CA TYR A 58 0.84 -11.57 5.39
C TYR A 58 0.45 -12.83 6.17
N ASP A 59 0.62 -12.81 7.49
CA ASP A 59 0.06 -13.86 8.35
C ASP A 59 -1.46 -13.71 8.45
N LYS A 60 -1.89 -12.47 8.68
CA LYS A 60 -3.28 -12.03 8.77
C LYS A 60 -3.33 -10.50 8.66
N VAL A 61 -4.46 -10.00 8.17
CA VAL A 61 -4.78 -8.59 8.02
C VAL A 61 -6.25 -8.36 8.39
N GLY A 62 -6.46 -7.65 9.49
CA GLY A 62 -7.76 -7.20 9.94
C GLY A 62 -8.76 -8.33 10.16
N ARG A 63 -10.05 -8.01 9.92
CA ARG A 63 -11.13 -8.98 10.04
C ARG A 63 -11.28 -9.83 8.77
N HIS A 64 -11.00 -9.25 7.60
CA HIS A 64 -11.33 -9.83 6.30
C HIS A 64 -10.18 -10.57 5.63
N GLY A 65 -8.94 -10.47 6.11
CA GLY A 65 -7.81 -11.23 5.60
C GLY A 65 -7.23 -12.18 6.66
N GLY A 66 -7.86 -13.30 6.97
CA GLY A 66 -7.29 -14.30 7.91
C GLY A 66 -8.03 -14.48 9.24
N ARG A 67 -8.56 -13.40 9.85
CA ARG A 67 -9.07 -13.49 11.25
C ARG A 67 -10.45 -14.13 11.38
N SER A 68 -11.33 -14.01 10.39
CA SER A 68 -12.68 -14.60 10.41
C SER A 68 -12.78 -15.94 9.68
N GLY A 69 -11.67 -16.68 9.54
CA GLY A 69 -11.62 -17.90 8.73
C GLY A 69 -11.55 -17.66 7.22
N GLN A 70 -11.52 -16.39 6.79
CA GLN A 70 -11.19 -16.00 5.42
C GLN A 70 -9.69 -16.20 5.18
N PRO A 71 -9.24 -16.46 3.94
CA PRO A 71 -7.83 -16.55 3.64
C PRO A 71 -7.11 -15.22 3.94
N ALA A 72 -5.82 -15.31 4.28
CA ALA A 72 -4.95 -14.13 4.33
C ALA A 72 -4.81 -13.52 2.91
N PRO A 73 -4.51 -12.22 2.81
CA PRO A 73 -4.24 -11.61 1.51
C PRO A 73 -3.07 -12.29 0.80
N ALA A 74 -3.11 -12.31 -0.53
CA ALA A 74 -2.03 -12.85 -1.34
C ALA A 74 -0.74 -12.04 -1.12
N PRO A 75 0.46 -12.67 -1.18
CA PRO A 75 1.72 -11.97 -0.97
C PRO A 75 1.92 -10.81 -1.95
N LEU A 76 2.19 -9.62 -1.44
CA LEU A 76 2.43 -8.42 -2.24
C LEU A 76 3.87 -8.41 -2.73
N THR A 77 4.08 -8.26 -4.04
CA THR A 77 5.42 -8.02 -4.61
C THR A 77 5.47 -6.58 -5.12
N VAL A 78 6.40 -5.78 -4.58
CA VAL A 78 6.50 -4.35 -4.88
C VAL A 78 7.94 -3.86 -4.84
N TRP A 79 8.25 -2.88 -5.69
CA TRP A 79 9.49 -2.12 -5.60
C TRP A 79 9.30 -0.92 -4.68
N ALA A 80 10.21 -0.75 -3.73
CA ALA A 80 10.17 0.37 -2.80
C ALA A 80 11.55 0.97 -2.58
N ILE A 81 11.56 2.24 -2.17
CA ILE A 81 12.75 2.94 -1.71
C ILE A 81 12.66 3.06 -0.19
N GLY A 82 13.43 2.23 0.51
CA GLY A 82 13.47 2.21 1.97
C GLY A 82 12.17 1.73 2.64
N SER A 83 12.15 1.83 3.98
CA SER A 83 11.06 1.34 4.83
C SER A 83 9.76 2.12 4.65
N ASP A 84 9.84 3.44 4.48
CA ASP A 84 8.68 4.32 4.46
C ASP A 84 7.87 4.16 3.16
N GLY A 85 8.55 4.03 2.02
CA GLY A 85 7.90 3.70 0.75
C GLY A 85 7.21 2.34 0.81
N LEU A 86 7.91 1.33 1.34
CA LEU A 86 7.34 -0.01 1.52
C LEU A 86 6.12 0.02 2.44
N ALA A 87 6.18 0.76 3.55
CA ALA A 87 5.05 0.93 4.46
C ALA A 87 3.84 1.58 3.77
N GLY A 88 4.08 2.58 2.91
CA GLY A 88 3.04 3.23 2.12
C GLY A 88 2.34 2.28 1.13
N HIS A 89 3.09 1.44 0.43
CA HIS A 89 2.53 0.41 -0.47
C HIS A 89 1.72 -0.62 0.30
N ILE A 90 2.25 -1.13 1.41
CA ILE A 90 1.53 -2.09 2.27
C ILE A 90 0.25 -1.46 2.81
N ALA A 91 0.29 -0.21 3.29
CA ALA A 91 -0.89 0.47 3.83
C ALA A 91 -2.03 0.59 2.80
N LYS A 92 -1.70 0.82 1.53
CA LYS A 92 -2.67 0.85 0.42
C LYS A 92 -3.22 -0.55 0.13
N ASP A 93 -2.35 -1.56 0.04
CA ASP A 93 -2.75 -2.94 -0.26
C ASP A 93 -3.66 -3.53 0.83
N VAL A 94 -3.33 -3.29 2.11
CA VAL A 94 -4.09 -3.87 3.22
C VAL A 94 -5.42 -3.16 3.49
N ARG A 95 -5.60 -1.94 2.96
CA ARG A 95 -6.76 -1.08 3.23
C ARG A 95 -8.12 -1.76 3.05
N PRO A 96 -8.37 -2.55 1.98
CA PRO A 96 -9.66 -3.21 1.76
C PRO A 96 -10.01 -4.27 2.81
N TYR A 97 -8.99 -4.86 3.46
CA TYR A 97 -9.17 -5.91 4.45
C TYR A 97 -9.45 -5.37 5.86
N LEU A 98 -9.34 -4.04 6.05
CA LEU A 98 -9.46 -3.35 7.33
C LEU A 98 -10.82 -2.65 7.45
N ALA A 99 -11.56 -2.95 8.52
CA ALA A 99 -12.80 -2.24 8.85
C ALA A 99 -12.57 -0.84 9.46
N SER A 100 -11.36 -0.55 9.94
CA SER A 100 -10.99 0.73 10.58
C SER A 100 -10.78 1.84 9.53
N GLY A 101 -11.02 3.09 9.92
CA GLY A 101 -10.72 4.27 9.11
C GLY A 101 -9.22 4.59 8.99
N GLY A 102 -8.47 4.35 10.08
CA GLY A 102 -7.03 4.58 10.15
C GLY A 102 -6.22 3.28 10.07
N VAL A 103 -5.13 3.33 9.31
CA VAL A 103 -4.11 2.29 9.19
C VAL A 103 -2.73 2.93 9.37
N GLU A 104 -1.89 2.29 10.17
CA GLU A 104 -0.48 2.63 10.34
C GLU A 104 0.33 1.36 10.14
N VAL A 105 1.42 1.44 9.38
CA VAL A 105 2.26 0.28 9.05
C VAL A 105 3.67 0.59 9.49
N HIS A 106 4.23 -0.30 10.30
CA HIS A 106 5.62 -0.24 10.72
C HIS A 106 6.40 -1.34 9.99
N VAL A 107 7.49 -0.94 9.36
CA VAL A 107 8.38 -1.82 8.59
C VAL A 107 9.76 -1.81 9.24
N ASP A 108 10.28 -2.99 9.53
CA ASP A 108 11.64 -3.20 9.98
C ASP A 108 12.39 -4.01 8.92
N LEU A 109 13.25 -3.32 8.16
CA LEU A 109 14.07 -3.93 7.11
C LEU A 109 15.32 -4.64 7.66
N GLU A 110 15.70 -4.42 8.92
CA GLU A 110 16.80 -5.17 9.54
C GLU A 110 16.34 -6.56 9.95
N LEU A 111 15.13 -6.64 10.52
CA LEU A 111 14.50 -7.89 10.93
C LEU A 111 13.62 -8.52 9.84
N MET A 112 13.47 -7.86 8.70
CA MET A 112 12.68 -8.31 7.54
C MET A 112 11.23 -8.69 7.93
N GLN A 113 10.62 -7.84 8.74
CA GLN A 113 9.27 -8.04 9.27
C GLN A 113 8.55 -6.71 9.45
N GLY A 114 7.24 -6.76 9.67
CA GLY A 114 6.50 -5.57 10.04
C GLY A 114 5.15 -5.87 10.67
N THR A 115 4.55 -4.79 11.16
CA THR A 115 3.28 -4.83 11.90
C THR A 115 2.32 -3.80 11.34
N ILE A 116 1.06 -4.20 11.21
CA ILE A 116 -0.05 -3.34 10.81
C ILE A 116 -0.82 -2.96 12.06
N PHE A 117 -1.10 -1.67 12.23
CA PHE A 117 -1.91 -1.11 13.31
C PHE A 117 -3.20 -0.50 12.76
N THR A 118 -4.29 -0.71 13.48
CA THR A 118 -5.57 -0.06 13.23
C THR A 118 -6.02 0.68 14.49
N GLY A 119 -5.69 1.97 14.58
CA GLY A 119 -5.77 2.70 15.84
C GLY A 119 -4.86 2.07 16.89
N TYR A 120 -5.39 1.74 18.07
CA TYR A 120 -4.60 1.18 19.18
C TYR A 120 -4.46 -0.35 19.18
N ARG A 121 -4.85 -1.05 18.10
CA ARG A 121 -4.83 -2.51 18.03
C ARG A 121 -3.97 -3.00 16.88
N SER A 122 -3.26 -4.12 17.09
CA SER A 122 -2.61 -4.85 16.01
C SER A 122 -3.66 -5.36 15.02
N GLY A 123 -3.54 -4.88 13.79
CA GLY A 123 -4.29 -5.33 12.62
C GLY A 123 -3.67 -6.54 11.95
N GLY A 124 -2.38 -6.82 12.17
CA GLY A 124 -1.69 -7.94 11.52
C GLY A 124 -0.18 -7.87 11.64
N THR A 125 0.48 -8.95 11.22
CA THR A 125 1.94 -9.07 11.07
C THR A 125 2.24 -9.60 9.67
N PHE A 126 3.42 -9.25 9.17
CA PHE A 126 3.90 -9.73 7.88
C PHE A 126 5.41 -9.95 7.91
N ALA A 127 5.84 -10.91 7.10
CA ALA A 127 7.25 -11.15 6.78
C ALA A 127 7.61 -10.47 5.46
N ILE A 128 8.87 -10.04 5.35
CA ILE A 128 9.41 -9.39 4.16
C ILE A 128 10.53 -10.27 3.61
N GLU A 129 10.60 -10.40 2.30
CA GLU A 129 11.69 -11.05 1.58
C GLU A 129 12.20 -10.08 0.52
N GLN A 130 13.51 -9.86 0.45
CA GLN A 130 14.12 -9.03 -0.59
C GLN A 130 14.47 -9.92 -1.78
N LEU A 131 13.87 -9.63 -2.93
CA LEU A 131 14.01 -10.44 -4.15
C LEU A 131 15.11 -9.90 -5.08
N ALA A 132 15.18 -8.58 -5.23
CA ALA A 132 16.10 -7.93 -6.16
C ALA A 132 16.50 -6.53 -5.69
N VAL A 133 17.58 -6.01 -6.25
CA VAL A 133 18.08 -4.65 -6.01
C VAL A 133 18.43 -4.00 -7.34
N ALA A 134 17.96 -2.77 -7.55
CA ALA A 134 18.32 -1.93 -8.66
C ALA A 134 19.01 -0.67 -8.11
N GLU A 135 20.30 -0.54 -8.38
CA GLU A 135 21.04 0.68 -8.06
C GLU A 135 20.71 1.75 -9.09
N GLY A 136 20.26 2.93 -8.63
CA GLY A 136 20.17 4.10 -9.48
C GLY A 136 21.57 4.52 -9.88
N ARG A 137 22.03 4.14 -11.08
CA ARG A 137 23.27 4.72 -11.62
C ARG A 137 23.01 6.19 -11.93
N ASP A 138 23.76 7.08 -11.28
CA ASP A 138 23.89 8.46 -11.72
C ASP A 138 24.21 8.47 -13.22
N ALA A 139 23.35 9.12 -14.00
CA ALA A 139 23.67 9.42 -15.38
C ALA A 139 24.85 10.40 -15.37
N GLN A 140 26.04 9.90 -15.72
CA GLN A 140 27.24 10.72 -15.95
C GLN A 140 27.02 11.71 -17.10
#